data_AF-A0A2J6H2I1-F1
#
_entry.id   AF-A0A2J6H2I1-F1
#
_cell.length_a   1.000
_cell.length_b   1.000
_cell.length_c   1.000
_cell.angle_alpha   90.00
_cell.angle_beta   90.00
_cell.angle_gamma   90.00
#
_symmetry.space_group_name_H-M   'P 1'
#
loop_
_entity.id
_entity.type
_entity.pdbx_description
1 polymer ?
#
loop_
_entity_poly.entity_id
_entity_poly.type
_entity_poly.pdbx_seq_one_letter_code
_entity_poly.pdbx_strand_id
1 'polypeptide(L)'
;MIIWLFGILDILAGIVIVLLNHNLAPWNIGLGFSIYLFIKSFMFKGDLMSFIDFFIGIYIILLLFGFHSWISYLFAIFLIQKGAFSLK
;
A
#
# COMPACT_ATOMS: atom_id res chain seq x y z
N MET A 1 -1.39 20.15 -2.31
CA MET A 1 -1.78 19.48 -3.58
C MET A 1 -1.08 18.15 -3.78
N ILE A 2 0.26 18.06 -3.70
CA ILE A 2 0.97 16.77 -3.89
C ILE A 2 0.57 15.70 -2.85
N ILE A 3 0.31 16.12 -1.61
CA ILE A 3 -0.07 15.26 -0.48
C ILE A 3 -1.41 14.55 -0.73
N TRP A 4 -2.34 15.21 -1.43
CA TRP A 4 -3.64 14.64 -1.78
C TRP A 4 -3.51 13.51 -2.80
N LEU A 5 -2.60 13.66 -3.77
CA LEU A 5 -2.31 12.62 -4.76
C LEU A 5 -1.76 11.36 -4.06
N PHE A 6 -0.81 11.53 -3.13
CA PHE A 6 -0.32 10.43 -2.30
C PHE A 6 -1.42 9.81 -1.43
N GLY A 7 -2.33 10.62 -0.88
CA GLY A 7 -3.48 10.12 -0.12
C GLY A 7 -4.42 9.24 -0.93
N ILE A 8 -4.75 9.64 -2.17
CA ILE A 8 -5.57 8.83 -3.09
C ILE A 8 -4.85 7.53 -3.45
N LEU A 9 -3.56 7.61 -3.77
CA LEU A 9 -2.76 6.43 -4.13
C LEU A 9 -2.62 5.45 -2.96
N ASP A 10 -2.57 5.93 -1.71
CA ASP A 10 -2.57 5.08 -0.52
C ASP A 10 -3.91 4.34 -0.36
N ILE A 11 -5.04 5.02 -0.55
CA ILE A 11 -6.36 4.38 -0.52
C ILE A 11 -6.45 3.29 -1.59
N LEU A 12 -6.01 3.61 -2.82
CA LEU A 12 -5.98 2.66 -3.92
C LEU A 12 -5.06 1.46 -3.61
N ALA A 13 -3.88 1.70 -3.02
CA ALA A 13 -2.98 0.64 -2.58
C ALA A 13 -3.64 -0.29 -1.55
N GLY A 14 -4.39 0.28 -0.60
CA GLY A 14 -5.15 -0.50 0.38
C GLY A 14 -6.22 -1.38 -0.27
N ILE A 15 -6.96 -0.85 -1.26
CA ILE A 15 -7.94 -1.63 -2.04
C ILE A 15 -7.24 -2.75 -2.82
N VAL A 16 -6.10 -2.45 -3.45
CA VAL A 16 -5.33 -3.41 -4.24
C VAL A 16 -4.82 -4.57 -3.36
N ILE A 17 -4.41 -4.31 -2.12
CA ILE A 17 -4.04 -5.38 -1.18
C ILE A 17 -5.20 -6.36 -0.96
N VAL A 18 -6.43 -5.85 -0.77
CA VAL A 18 -7.62 -6.71 -0.60
C VAL A 18 -7.90 -7.50 -1.87
N LEU A 19 -7.83 -6.85 -3.04
CA LEU A 19 -8.07 -7.52 -4.33
C LEU A 19 -7.03 -8.59 -4.63
N LEU A 20 -5.74 -8.31 -4.37
CA LEU A 20 -4.66 -9.29 -4.49
C LEU A 20 -4.86 -10.45 -3.52
N ASN A 21 -5.32 -10.17 -2.29
CA ASN A 21 -5.60 -11.21 -1.30
C ASN A 21 -6.76 -12.15 -1.71
N HIS A 22 -7.58 -11.76 -2.68
CA HIS A 22 -8.63 -12.61 -3.25
C HIS A 22 -8.30 -13.11 -4.67
N ASN A 23 -7.07 -12.89 -5.16
CA ASN A 23 -6.65 -13.16 -6.53
C ASN A 23 -7.54 -12.48 -7.60
N LEU A 24 -8.15 -11.34 -7.26
CA LEU A 24 -9.01 -10.56 -8.17
C LEU A 24 -8.23 -9.47 -8.93
N ALA A 25 -7.05 -9.11 -8.45
CA ALA A 25 -6.16 -8.16 -9.13
C ALA A 25 -4.99 -8.88 -9.81
N PRO A 26 -4.59 -8.45 -11.03
CA PRO A 26 -3.42 -8.99 -11.70
C PRO A 26 -2.12 -8.54 -11.04
N TRP A 27 -1.09 -9.36 -11.19
CA TRP A 27 0.22 -9.20 -10.51
C TRP A 27 0.93 -7.89 -10.86
N ASN A 28 0.74 -7.38 -12.08
CA ASN A 28 1.34 -6.13 -12.56
C ASN A 28 0.84 -4.91 -11.77
N ILE A 29 -0.43 -4.89 -11.36
CA ILE A 29 -0.99 -3.82 -10.52
C ILE A 29 -0.34 -3.87 -9.12
N GLY A 30 -0.19 -5.07 -8.56
CA GLY A 30 0.50 -5.25 -7.27
C GLY A 30 1.94 -4.76 -7.30
N LEU A 31 2.72 -5.12 -8.34
CA LEU A 31 4.08 -4.60 -8.50
C LEU A 31 4.10 -3.08 -8.63
N GLY A 32 3.19 -2.49 -9.40
CA GLY A 32 3.10 -1.04 -9.55
C GLY A 32 2.89 -0.33 -8.21
N PHE A 33 1.98 -0.82 -7.37
CA PHE A 33 1.73 -0.24 -6.04
C PHE A 33 2.85 -0.52 -5.04
N SER A 34 3.53 -1.66 -5.12
CA SER A 34 4.72 -1.94 -4.31
C SER A 34 5.86 -0.96 -4.64
N ILE A 35 6.14 -0.75 -5.93
CA ILE A 35 7.14 0.23 -6.39
C ILE A 35 6.77 1.64 -5.93
N TYR A 36 5.49 2.02 -6.08
CA TYR A 36 4.99 3.30 -5.57
C TYR A 36 5.27 3.48 -4.07
N LEU A 37 4.93 2.48 -3.24
CA LEU A 37 5.16 2.54 -1.79
C LEU A 37 6.65 2.63 -1.45
N PHE A 38 7.52 1.97 -2.20
CA PHE A 38 8.97 2.10 -2.03
C PHE A 38 9.49 3.49 -2.39
N ILE A 39 9.07 4.04 -3.54
CA ILE A 39 9.45 5.39 -3.95
C ILE A 39 8.98 6.39 -2.90
N LYS A 40 7.73 6.28 -2.46
CA LYS A 40 7.16 7.16 -1.45
C LYS A 40 7.87 7.02 -0.10
N SER A 41 8.15 5.79 0.34
CA SER A 41 8.89 5.56 1.57
C SER A 41 10.28 6.21 1.53
N PHE A 42 10.96 6.12 0.39
CA PHE A 42 12.26 6.75 0.18
C PHE A 42 12.16 8.29 0.17
N MET A 43 11.12 8.86 -0.46
CA MET A 43 10.89 10.31 -0.49
C MET A 43 10.63 10.91 0.88
N PHE A 44 9.90 10.20 1.76
CA PHE A 44 9.55 10.65 3.11
C PHE A 44 10.37 9.93 4.19
N LYS A 45 11.62 9.59 3.88
CA LYS A 45 12.51 8.86 4.80
C LYS A 45 12.74 9.65 6.08
N GLY A 46 12.58 8.99 7.23
CA GLY A 46 12.79 9.59 8.55
C GLY A 46 11.55 9.51 9.46
N ASP A 47 10.38 9.29 8.87
CA ASP A 47 9.12 9.11 9.61
C ASP A 47 8.79 7.64 9.84
N LEU A 48 8.22 7.33 11.01
CA LEU A 48 7.72 5.97 11.30
C LEU A 48 6.67 5.53 10.27
N MET A 49 5.91 6.48 9.73
CA MET A 49 4.91 6.25 8.69
C MET A 49 5.50 5.83 7.35
N SER A 50 6.70 6.28 6.99
CA SER A 50 7.37 5.85 5.75
C SER A 50 8.00 4.48 5.90
N PHE A 51 8.45 4.13 7.10
CA PHE A 51 8.89 2.77 7.41
C PHE A 51 7.74 1.78 7.24
N ILE A 52 6.55 2.08 7.76
CA ILE A 52 5.38 1.21 7.58
C ILE A 52 5.02 1.06 6.09
N ASP A 53 5.04 2.14 5.30
CA ASP A 53 4.77 2.07 3.85
C ASP A 53 5.74 1.12 3.14
N PHE A 54 7.01 1.11 3.54
CA PHE A 54 8.00 0.17 3.01
C PHE A 54 7.65 -1.29 3.32
N PHE A 55 7.29 -1.58 4.57
CA PHE A 55 6.87 -2.94 4.95
C PHE A 55 5.63 -3.39 4.21
N ILE A 56 4.67 -2.49 3.99
CA ILE A 56 3.47 -2.81 3.21
C ILE A 56 3.83 -3.05 1.74
N GLY A 57 4.77 -2.28 1.17
CA GLY A 57 5.33 -2.52 -0.15
C GLY A 57 5.96 -3.92 -0.30
N ILE A 58 6.73 -4.37 0.70
CA ILE A 58 7.26 -5.75 0.77
C ILE A 58 6.12 -6.76 0.88
N TYR A 59 5.11 -6.48 1.72
CA TYR A 59 3.98 -7.39 1.91
C TYR A 59 3.17 -7.59 0.62
N ILE A 60 2.99 -6.55 -0.18
CA ILE A 60 2.37 -6.68 -1.51
C ILE A 60 3.17 -7.66 -2.38
N ILE A 61 4.51 -7.63 -2.34
CA ILE A 61 5.33 -8.61 -3.07
C ILE A 61 5.09 -10.03 -2.55
N LEU A 62 5.00 -10.22 -1.22
CA LEU A 62 4.67 -11.53 -0.64
C LEU A 62 3.29 -12.03 -1.09
N LEU A 63 2.29 -11.15 -1.20
CA LEU A 63 0.97 -11.48 -1.75
C LEU A 63 1.07 -11.99 -3.19
N LEU A 64 1.96 -11.42 -4.01
CA LEU A 64 2.18 -11.89 -5.39
C LEU A 64 2.76 -13.30 -5.46
N PHE A 65 3.48 -13.75 -4.42
CA PHE A 65 3.97 -15.12 -4.29
C PHE A 65 2.94 -16.07 -3.64
N GLY A 66 1.71 -15.60 -3.43
CA GLY A 66 0.62 -16.41 -2.88
C GLY A 66 0.51 -16.40 -1.36
N PHE A 67 1.18 -15.48 -0.66
CA PHE A 67 1.08 -15.34 0.79
C PHE A 67 -0.22 -14.61 1.21
N HIS A 68 -1.33 -15.32 1.13
CA HIS A 68 -2.66 -14.83 1.51
C HIS A 68 -2.86 -14.97 3.02
N SER A 69 -3.12 -13.87 3.72
CA SER A 69 -3.31 -13.87 5.18
C SER A 69 -4.33 -12.84 5.62
N TRP A 70 -4.92 -13.04 6.80
CA TRP A 70 -5.79 -12.05 7.44
C TRP A 70 -5.08 -10.71 7.72
N ILE A 71 -3.74 -10.73 7.76
CA ILE A 71 -2.89 -9.55 7.92
C ILE A 71 -3.08 -8.55 6.76
N SER A 72 -3.45 -9.02 5.56
CA SER A 72 -3.79 -8.17 4.40
C SER A 72 -4.83 -7.11 4.73
N TYR A 73 -5.87 -7.47 5.49
CA TYR A 73 -6.93 -6.53 5.87
C TYR A 73 -6.42 -5.45 6.81
N LEU A 74 -5.50 -5.77 7.71
CA LEU A 74 -4.91 -4.81 8.64
C LEU A 74 -4.09 -3.76 7.87
N PHE A 75 -3.26 -4.19 6.91
CA PHE A 75 -2.50 -3.27 6.06
C PHE A 75 -3.39 -2.45 5.12
N ALA A 76 -4.46 -3.05 4.59
CA ALA A 76 -5.43 -2.34 3.76
C ALA A 76 -6.15 -1.23 4.55
N ILE A 77 -6.70 -1.54 5.73
CA ILE A 77 -7.37 -0.57 6.59
C ILE A 77 -6.40 0.55 6.99
N PHE A 78 -5.17 0.20 7.35
CA PHE A 78 -4.15 1.19 7.70
C PHE A 78 -3.88 2.18 6.56
N LEU A 79 -3.66 1.69 5.33
CA LEU A 79 -3.42 2.54 4.17
C LEU A 79 -4.63 3.42 3.83
N ILE A 80 -5.84 2.87 3.91
CA ILE A 80 -7.07 3.62 3.65
C ILE A 80 -7.25 4.74 4.69
N GLN A 81 -7.07 4.43 5.97
CA GLN A 81 -7.15 5.41 7.05
C GLN A 81 -6.10 6.51 6.89
N LYS A 82 -4.85 6.14 6.60
CA LYS A 82 -3.75 7.07 6.37
C LYS A 82 -4.01 7.97 5.16
N GLY A 83 -4.47 7.40 4.05
CA GLY A 83 -4.83 8.17 2.86
C GLY A 83 -5.98 9.13 3.11
N ALA A 84 -7.00 8.71 3.87
CA ALA A 84 -8.11 9.57 4.27
C ALA A 84 -7.66 10.75 5.15
N PHE A 85 -6.73 10.53 6.08
CA PHE A 85 -6.14 11.63 6.86
C PHE A 85 -5.31 12.60 6.02
N SER A 86 -4.69 12.12 4.95
CA SER A 86 -3.91 12.97 4.03
C SER A 86 -4.79 13.84 3.11
N LEU A 87 -6.09 13.51 3.01
CA LEU A 87 -7.10 14.23 2.23
C LEU A 87 -7.92 15.22 3.07
N LYS A 88 -7.74 15.23 4.38
CA LYS A 88 -8.38 16.19 5.29
C LYS A 88 -7.48 17.42 5.45
#